data_AF-A0A0F4QZN4-F1
#
_entry.id   AF-A0A0F4QZN4-F1
#
_cell.length_a   1.000
_cell.length_b   1.000
_cell.length_c   1.000
_cell.angle_alpha   90.00
_cell.angle_beta   90.00
_cell.angle_gamma   90.00
#
_symmetry.space_group_name_H-M   'P 1'
#
loop_
_entity.id
_entity.type
_entity.pdbx_description
1 polymer ?
#
loop_
_entity_poly.entity_id
_entity_poly.type
_entity_poly.pdbx_seq_one_letter_code
_entity_poly.pdbx_strand_id
1 'polypeptide(L)'
;MSAAELYPGAPAAASDYAFLIGNWQCRYEQLDPQGKTLFSAPCRWQAQYAFDHKMVVDDFSLLDAQGKVTYAGRTLRTFSLQDKRWHQVFLPVQMSATLNPFTGHRDKEGVHLKVEQRLPNGELQPARFRFNQISDNGFVWESSKQLEDGDKWYVDMRITAERGGE
;
A
#
# COMPACT_ATOMS: atom_id res chain seq x y z
N MET A 1 3.22 33.47 -10.62
CA MET A 1 3.45 32.29 -9.75
C MET A 1 4.92 31.93 -9.89
N SER A 2 5.72 32.00 -8.82
CA SER A 2 7.12 31.53 -8.90
C SER A 2 7.10 30.02 -9.12
N ALA A 3 7.90 29.52 -10.05
CA ALA A 3 8.09 28.08 -10.21
C ALA A 3 8.58 27.52 -8.88
N ALA A 4 7.88 26.52 -8.33
CA ALA A 4 8.42 25.76 -7.21
C ALA A 4 9.62 24.97 -7.74
N GLU A 5 10.83 25.32 -7.29
CA GLU A 5 12.02 24.55 -7.63
C GLU A 5 11.87 23.13 -7.05
N LEU A 6 12.16 22.13 -7.88
CA LEU A 6 12.31 20.75 -7.43
C LEU A 6 13.45 20.70 -6.41
N TYR A 7 13.21 20.05 -5.28
CA TYR A 7 14.22 19.93 -4.23
C TYR A 7 15.44 19.11 -4.74
N PRO A 8 16.67 19.49 -4.33
CA PRO A 8 17.90 19.01 -4.98
C PRO A 8 18.25 17.53 -4.71
N GLY A 9 17.59 16.88 -3.75
CA GLY A 9 17.86 15.49 -3.34
C GLY A 9 16.57 14.67 -3.18
N ALA A 10 16.59 13.58 -2.42
CA ALA A 10 15.36 12.95 -1.93
C ALA A 10 14.82 13.72 -0.71
N PRO A 11 13.50 13.84 -0.51
CA PRO A 11 13.00 14.40 0.74
C PRO A 11 13.34 13.43 1.89
N ALA A 12 13.56 13.93 3.12
CA ALA A 12 13.79 13.06 4.27
C ALA A 12 12.67 12.01 4.44
N ALA A 13 11.44 12.41 4.08
CA ALA A 13 10.26 11.54 4.06
C ALA A 13 10.40 10.33 3.13
N ALA A 14 11.26 10.35 2.09
CA ALA A 14 11.54 9.16 1.26
C ALA A 14 11.97 7.93 2.08
N SER A 15 12.58 8.16 3.25
CA SER A 15 12.93 7.09 4.19
C SER A 15 11.71 6.39 4.80
N ASP A 16 10.51 6.99 4.75
CA ASP A 16 9.27 6.41 5.28
C ASP A 16 8.92 5.08 4.59
N TYR A 17 9.34 4.87 3.34
CA TYR A 17 9.13 3.65 2.58
C TYR A 17 10.42 2.88 2.28
N ALA A 18 11.56 3.25 2.88
CA ALA A 18 12.83 2.56 2.65
C ALA A 18 12.76 1.06 2.96
N PHE A 19 11.96 0.68 3.96
CA PHE A 19 11.73 -0.71 4.34
C PHE A 19 11.06 -1.54 3.24
N LEU A 20 10.34 -0.91 2.30
CA LEU A 20 9.62 -1.62 1.24
C LEU A 20 10.55 -1.98 0.08
N ILE A 21 11.67 -1.28 -0.07
CA ILE A 21 12.59 -1.41 -1.21
C ILE A 21 13.22 -2.80 -1.25
N GLY A 22 13.16 -3.46 -2.41
CA GLY A 22 13.63 -4.82 -2.62
C GLY A 22 12.51 -5.77 -3.05
N ASN A 23 12.72 -7.07 -2.83
CA ASN A 23 11.80 -8.14 -3.20
C ASN A 23 11.30 -8.88 -1.95
N TRP A 24 10.01 -9.20 -1.95
CA TRP A 24 9.32 -9.83 -0.84
C TRP A 24 8.52 -11.02 -1.32
N GLN A 25 8.68 -12.13 -0.60
CA GLN A 25 7.73 -13.23 -0.66
C GLN A 25 6.63 -12.94 0.35
N CYS A 26 5.39 -13.08 -0.09
CA CYS A 26 4.27 -12.61 0.69
C CYS A 26 3.17 -13.67 0.82
N ARG A 27 2.38 -13.52 1.88
CA ARG A 27 1.14 -14.26 2.07
C ARG A 27 -0.01 -13.28 2.19
N TYR A 28 -0.96 -13.37 1.27
CA TYR A 28 -2.22 -12.63 1.30
C TYR A 28 -3.27 -13.44 2.07
N GLU A 29 -4.06 -12.74 2.87
CA GLU A 29 -5.22 -13.26 3.58
C GLU A 29 -6.40 -12.29 3.43
N GLN A 30 -7.57 -12.83 3.10
CA GLN A 30 -8.84 -12.13 3.21
C GLN A 30 -9.53 -12.59 4.50
N LEU A 31 -9.98 -11.64 5.30
CA LEU A 31 -10.56 -11.91 6.63
C LEU A 31 -12.04 -11.51 6.67
N ASP A 32 -12.82 -12.21 7.50
CA ASP A 32 -14.16 -11.78 7.88
C ASP A 32 -14.12 -10.72 9.01
N PRO A 33 -15.26 -10.10 9.38
CA PRO A 33 -15.30 -9.13 10.49
C PRO A 33 -14.90 -9.67 11.86
N GLN A 34 -14.86 -10.99 12.03
CA GLN A 34 -14.40 -11.67 13.25
C GLN A 34 -12.90 -12.00 13.21
N GLY A 35 -12.21 -11.65 12.11
CA GLY A 35 -10.78 -11.88 11.90
C GLY A 35 -10.43 -13.29 11.44
N LYS A 36 -11.42 -14.11 11.06
CA LYS A 36 -11.18 -15.46 10.52
C LYS A 36 -10.77 -15.35 9.05
N THR A 37 -9.71 -16.09 8.68
CA THR A 37 -9.26 -16.19 7.30
C THR A 37 -10.29 -16.92 6.44
N LEU A 38 -10.84 -16.22 5.45
CA LEU A 38 -11.76 -16.74 4.44
C LEU A 38 -11.02 -17.30 3.22
N PHE A 39 -9.93 -16.63 2.84
CA PHE A 39 -9.11 -17.00 1.69
C PHE A 39 -7.66 -16.64 1.96
N SER A 40 -6.74 -17.46 1.44
CA SER A 40 -5.31 -17.23 1.56
C SER A 40 -4.59 -17.66 0.30
N ALA A 41 -3.61 -16.86 -0.14
CA ALA A 41 -2.84 -17.15 -1.34
C ALA A 41 -1.41 -16.59 -1.23
N PRO A 42 -0.42 -17.24 -1.87
CA PRO A 42 0.91 -16.66 -2.01
C PRO A 42 0.85 -15.40 -2.88
N CYS A 43 1.72 -14.44 -2.58
CA CYS A 43 1.91 -13.24 -3.38
C CYS A 43 3.37 -12.81 -3.41
N ARG A 44 3.69 -11.86 -4.28
CA ARG A 44 4.99 -11.22 -4.39
C ARG A 44 4.82 -9.72 -4.34
N TRP A 45 5.77 -9.05 -3.71
CA TRP A 45 5.85 -7.59 -3.68
C TRP A 45 7.28 -7.18 -4.03
N GLN A 46 7.44 -6.30 -5.01
CA GLN A 46 8.72 -5.71 -5.35
C GLN A 46 8.62 -4.19 -5.32
N ALA A 47 9.59 -3.49 -4.74
CA ALA A 47 9.62 -2.03 -4.76
C ALA A 47 11.00 -1.47 -5.05
N GLN A 48 11.02 -0.29 -5.67
CA GLN A 48 12.22 0.44 -6.00
C GLN A 48 12.01 1.95 -5.88
N TYR A 49 13.12 2.66 -5.69
CA TYR A 49 13.15 4.10 -5.86
C TYR A 49 13.02 4.48 -7.33
N ALA A 50 12.38 5.60 -7.61
CA ALA A 50 12.30 6.20 -8.93
C ALA A 50 12.52 7.72 -8.85
N PHE A 51 12.82 8.33 -10.00
CA PHE A 51 12.99 9.78 -10.15
C PHE A 51 13.99 10.36 -9.13
N ASP A 52 15.22 9.83 -9.10
CA ASP A 52 16.28 10.20 -8.15
C ASP A 52 15.84 10.10 -6.68
N HIS A 53 15.21 8.98 -6.33
CA HIS A 53 14.73 8.67 -4.97
C HIS A 53 13.61 9.60 -4.45
N LYS A 54 12.99 10.36 -5.36
CA LYS A 54 11.85 11.24 -5.05
C LYS A 54 10.52 10.51 -5.07
N MET A 55 10.49 9.31 -5.63
CA MET A 55 9.31 8.46 -5.74
C MET A 55 9.63 7.03 -5.31
N VAL A 56 8.59 6.31 -4.90
CA VAL A 56 8.63 4.85 -4.71
C VAL A 56 7.64 4.22 -5.67
N VAL A 57 8.08 3.21 -6.39
CA VAL A 57 7.24 2.41 -7.29
C VAL A 57 7.34 0.96 -6.86
N ASP A 58 6.20 0.29 -6.76
CA ASP A 58 6.13 -1.10 -6.37
C ASP A 58 5.08 -1.87 -7.16
N ASP A 59 5.41 -3.12 -7.42
CA ASP A 59 4.58 -4.09 -8.10
C ASP A 59 4.12 -5.15 -7.10
N PHE A 60 2.82 -5.42 -7.11
CA PHE A 60 2.19 -6.48 -6.34
C PHE A 60 1.63 -7.55 -7.29
N SER A 61 1.77 -8.82 -6.92
CA SER A 61 1.17 -9.94 -7.66
C SER A 61 0.64 -11.01 -6.70
N LEU A 62 -0.65 -11.32 -6.81
CA LEU A 62 -1.28 -12.48 -6.19
C LEU A 62 -1.10 -13.71 -7.10
N LEU A 63 -0.78 -14.84 -6.50
CA LEU A 63 -0.50 -16.08 -7.20
C LEU A 63 -1.54 -17.15 -6.85
N ASP A 64 -1.87 -18.02 -7.80
CA ASP A 64 -2.59 -19.26 -7.49
C ASP A 64 -1.66 -20.34 -6.92
N ALA A 65 -2.23 -21.52 -6.63
CA ALA A 65 -1.47 -22.67 -6.10
C ALA A 65 -0.40 -23.20 -7.05
N GLN A 66 -0.47 -22.88 -8.34
CA GLN A 66 0.50 -23.25 -9.37
C GLN A 66 1.54 -22.15 -9.60
N GLY A 67 1.47 -21.03 -8.87
CA GLY A 67 2.37 -19.90 -8.99
C GLY A 67 2.07 -18.97 -10.16
N LYS A 68 0.92 -19.11 -10.81
CA LYS A 68 0.49 -18.21 -11.88
C LYS A 68 -0.13 -16.95 -11.29
N VAL A 69 0.19 -15.80 -11.88
CA VAL A 69 -0.36 -14.50 -11.49
C VAL A 69 -1.86 -14.46 -11.78
N THR A 70 -2.66 -14.29 -10.72
CA THR A 70 -4.13 -14.16 -10.80
C THR A 70 -4.58 -12.71 -10.68
N TYR A 71 -3.84 -11.91 -9.92
CA TYR A 71 -4.08 -10.48 -9.75
C TYR A 71 -2.76 -9.73 -9.69
N ALA A 72 -2.68 -8.55 -10.30
CA ALA A 72 -1.49 -7.72 -10.23
C ALA A 72 -1.82 -6.24 -10.36
N GLY A 73 -0.94 -5.42 -9.80
CA GLY A 73 -1.00 -3.98 -9.98
C GLY A 73 0.29 -3.30 -9.53
N ARG A 74 0.38 -2.02 -9.85
CA ARG A 74 1.51 -1.16 -9.52
C ARG A 74 1.04 -0.01 -8.64
N THR A 75 1.78 0.29 -7.57
CA THR A 75 1.59 1.53 -6.82
C THR A 75 2.67 2.53 -7.20
N LEU A 76 2.27 3.78 -7.41
CA LEU A 76 3.18 4.93 -7.46
C LEU A 76 2.98 5.75 -6.19
N ARG A 77 4.06 6.08 -5.47
CA ARG A 77 4.05 6.96 -4.30
C ARG A 77 4.95 8.16 -4.51
N THR A 78 4.43 9.34 -4.20
CA THR A 78 5.13 10.62 -4.28
C THR A 78 4.94 11.40 -2.97
N PHE A 79 5.97 12.11 -2.53
CA PHE A 79 5.85 12.97 -1.35
C PHE A 79 5.64 14.42 -1.81
N SER A 80 4.56 15.04 -1.37
CA SER A 80 4.25 16.44 -1.66
C SER A 80 4.82 17.32 -0.55
N LEU A 81 5.68 18.28 -0.92
CA LEU A 81 6.22 19.27 0.01
C LEU A 81 5.18 20.33 0.42
N GLN A 82 4.13 20.53 -0.40
CA GLN A 82 3.11 21.55 -0.15
C GLN A 82 2.26 21.20 1.07
N ASP A 83 1.83 19.94 1.18
CA ASP A 83 1.00 19.44 2.28
C ASP A 83 1.74 18.48 3.22
N LYS A 84 3.02 18.20 2.94
CA LYS A 84 3.91 17.32 3.73
C LYS A 84 3.34 15.93 3.93
N ARG A 85 2.72 15.37 2.88
CA ARG A 85 2.09 14.04 2.89
C ARG A 85 2.53 13.22 1.70
N TRP A 86 2.47 11.91 1.88
CA TRP A 86 2.56 10.96 0.78
C TRP A 86 1.25 10.93 0.01
N HIS A 87 1.35 11.04 -1.30
CA HIS A 87 0.28 10.77 -2.26
C HIS A 87 0.62 9.48 -2.96
N GLN A 88 -0.36 8.60 -3.12
CA GLN A 88 -0.14 7.38 -3.90
C GLN A 88 -1.34 7.04 -4.75
N VAL A 89 -1.12 6.20 -5.75
CA VAL A 89 -2.17 5.62 -6.58
C VAL A 89 -1.80 4.19 -6.91
N PHE A 90 -2.80 3.30 -6.84
CA PHE A 90 -2.66 1.91 -7.22
C PHE A 90 -3.34 1.67 -8.58
N LEU A 91 -2.61 1.02 -9.48
CA LEU A 91 -2.97 0.79 -10.88
C LEU A 91 -3.07 -0.74 -11.10
N PRO A 92 -4.26 -1.33 -11.00
CA PRO A 92 -4.44 -2.76 -11.29
C PRO A 92 -4.38 -3.05 -12.80
N VAL A 93 -3.86 -4.21 -13.19
CA VAL A 93 -3.63 -4.59 -14.61
C VAL A 93 -4.88 -5.16 -15.29
N GLN A 94 -5.87 -5.65 -14.53
CA GLN A 94 -7.00 -6.43 -15.05
C GLN A 94 -8.37 -5.75 -14.87
N MET A 95 -8.42 -4.63 -14.18
CA MET A 95 -9.66 -3.90 -13.89
C MET A 95 -9.44 -2.42 -14.16
N SER A 96 -10.53 -1.69 -14.39
CA SER A 96 -10.45 -0.23 -14.51
C SER A 96 -9.84 0.34 -13.23
N ALA A 97 -8.79 1.16 -13.39
CA ALA A 97 -8.14 1.81 -12.28
C ALA A 97 -9.00 2.97 -11.78
N THR A 98 -9.55 2.86 -10.57
CA THR A 98 -10.05 4.03 -9.85
C THR A 98 -8.85 4.72 -9.22
N LEU A 99 -8.47 5.89 -9.75
CA LEU A 99 -7.37 6.70 -9.22
C LEU A 99 -7.83 7.37 -7.92
N ASN A 100 -7.88 6.62 -6.82
CA ASN A 100 -8.16 7.17 -5.51
C ASN A 100 -6.83 7.68 -4.92
N PRO A 101 -6.64 8.99 -4.73
CA PRO A 101 -5.44 9.50 -4.08
C PRO A 101 -5.50 9.12 -2.60
N PHE A 102 -4.47 8.42 -2.12
CA PHE A 102 -4.33 8.12 -0.70
C PHE A 102 -3.44 9.19 -0.09
N THR A 103 -3.73 9.58 1.16
CA THR A 103 -2.80 10.37 1.96
C THR A 103 -2.11 9.47 2.99
N GLY A 104 -0.78 9.52 3.03
CA GLY A 104 0.04 8.73 3.93
C GLY A 104 0.82 9.57 4.94
N HIS A 105 0.98 9.04 6.15
CA HIS A 105 1.92 9.54 7.15
C HIS A 105 2.56 8.38 7.92
N ARG A 106 3.78 8.59 8.42
CA ARG A 106 4.50 7.63 9.25
C ARG A 106 4.56 8.10 10.71
N ASP A 107 4.40 7.17 11.64
CA ASP A 107 4.63 7.37 13.07
C ASP A 107 5.41 6.19 13.68
N LYS A 108 5.42 6.07 15.02
CA LYS A 108 6.10 4.98 15.74
C LYS A 108 5.47 3.61 15.52
N GLU A 109 4.22 3.60 15.11
CA GLU A 109 3.35 2.44 14.97
C GLU A 109 3.35 1.88 13.54
N GLY A 110 3.84 2.66 12.57
CA GLY A 110 4.04 2.24 11.19
C GLY A 110 3.71 3.34 10.19
N VAL A 111 3.35 2.94 8.97
CA VAL A 111 2.89 3.86 7.92
C VAL A 111 1.39 3.72 7.77
N HIS A 112 0.66 4.82 7.94
CA HIS A 112 -0.79 4.85 7.90
C HIS A 112 -1.27 5.58 6.65
N LEU A 113 -2.20 4.96 5.95
CA LEU A 113 -2.80 5.44 4.72
C LEU A 113 -4.30 5.63 4.93
N LYS A 114 -4.81 6.78 4.51
CA LYS A 114 -6.25 7.06 4.47
C LYS A 114 -6.67 7.35 3.04
N VAL A 115 -7.78 6.75 2.64
CA VAL A 115 -8.42 7.01 1.34
C VAL A 115 -9.91 7.18 1.53
N GLU A 116 -10.49 8.07 0.73
CA GLU A 116 -11.92 8.06 0.43
C GLU A 116 -12.07 7.30 -0.89
N GLN A 117 -12.34 6.00 -0.80
CA GLN A 117 -12.48 5.16 -1.98
C GLN A 117 -13.83 5.47 -2.64
N ARG A 118 -13.79 5.91 -3.90
CA ARG A 118 -15.02 5.99 -4.69
C ARG A 118 -15.40 4.60 -5.18
N LEU A 119 -16.55 4.11 -4.73
CA LEU A 119 -17.15 2.85 -5.15
C LEU A 119 -17.75 2.98 -6.56
N PRO A 120 -18.02 1.85 -7.27
CA PRO A 120 -18.63 1.88 -8.60
C PRO A 120 -19.99 2.58 -8.68
N ASN A 121 -20.75 2.60 -7.56
CA ASN A 121 -22.02 3.31 -7.43
C ASN A 121 -21.86 4.83 -7.20
N GLY A 122 -20.62 5.33 -7.10
CA GLY A 122 -20.31 6.75 -6.89
C GLY A 122 -20.17 7.16 -5.43
N GLU A 123 -20.53 6.31 -4.47
CA GLU A 123 -20.40 6.57 -3.04
C GLU A 123 -18.92 6.62 -2.61
N LEU A 124 -18.65 7.43 -1.57
CA LEU A 124 -17.34 7.48 -0.94
C LEU A 124 -17.36 6.59 0.29
N GLN A 125 -16.50 5.57 0.29
CA GLN A 125 -16.28 4.71 1.45
C GLN A 125 -14.88 4.98 2.02
N PRO A 126 -14.75 5.31 3.31
CA PRO A 126 -13.44 5.48 3.90
C PRO A 126 -12.78 4.11 4.05
N ALA A 127 -11.54 4.00 3.58
CA ALA A 127 -10.70 2.83 3.83
C ALA A 127 -9.39 3.27 4.49
N ARG A 128 -8.88 2.41 5.37
CA ARG A 128 -7.61 2.63 6.07
C ARG A 128 -6.67 1.51 5.68
N PHE A 129 -5.42 1.88 5.43
CA PHE A 129 -4.36 0.88 5.27
C PHE A 129 -3.22 1.19 6.21
N ARG A 130 -2.50 0.16 6.61
CA ARG A 130 -1.39 0.29 7.53
C ARG A 130 -0.28 -0.68 7.15
N PHE A 131 0.95 -0.18 7.09
CA PHE A 131 2.13 -1.02 7.24
C PHE A 131 2.52 -1.04 8.71
N ASN A 132 2.69 -2.21 9.30
CA ASN A 132 3.12 -2.41 10.69
C ASN A 132 4.12 -3.58 10.78
N GLN A 133 4.61 -3.85 12.00
CA GLN A 133 5.63 -4.89 12.25
C GLN A 133 6.84 -4.78 11.30
N ILE A 134 7.22 -3.54 10.99
CA ILE A 134 8.28 -3.24 10.02
C ILE A 134 9.63 -3.57 10.65
N SER A 135 10.38 -4.42 9.97
CA SER A 135 11.75 -4.79 10.29
C SER A 135 12.56 -4.92 9.01
N ASP A 136 13.87 -5.15 9.15
CA ASP A 136 14.72 -5.43 8.00
C ASP A 136 14.34 -6.74 7.28
N ASN A 137 13.62 -7.65 7.94
CA ASN A 137 13.31 -8.98 7.42
C ASN A 137 11.86 -9.14 6.96
N GLY A 138 10.99 -8.18 7.26
CA GLY A 138 9.57 -8.31 6.97
C GLY A 138 8.73 -7.12 7.40
N PHE A 139 7.49 -7.11 6.92
CA PHE A 139 6.46 -6.18 7.33
C PHE A 139 5.08 -6.82 7.17
N VAL A 140 4.08 -6.22 7.79
CA VAL A 140 2.67 -6.58 7.58
C VAL A 140 1.94 -5.38 7.00
N TRP A 141 1.18 -5.60 5.93
CA TRP A 141 0.25 -4.62 5.37
C TRP A 141 -1.18 -5.05 5.67
N GLU A 142 -2.02 -4.13 6.12
CA GLU A 142 -3.42 -4.38 6.43
C GLU A 142 -4.31 -3.35 5.74
N SER A 143 -5.45 -3.80 5.24
CA SER A 143 -6.59 -2.99 4.84
C SER A 143 -7.67 -3.13 5.90
N SER A 144 -8.37 -2.03 6.20
CA SER A 144 -9.52 -2.03 7.10
C SER A 144 -10.72 -1.35 6.48
N LYS A 145 -11.88 -1.96 6.70
CA LYS A 145 -13.20 -1.43 6.33
C LYS A 145 -13.98 -1.04 7.57
N GLN A 146 -14.82 -0.03 7.40
CA GLN A 146 -15.79 0.40 8.40
C GLN A 146 -17.01 -0.52 8.36
N LEU A 147 -17.55 -0.89 9.53
CA LEU A 147 -18.84 -1.57 9.67
C LEU A 147 -19.99 -0.55 9.50
N GLU A 148 -21.20 -1.04 9.20
CA GLU A 148 -22.40 -0.21 8.98
C GLU A 148 -22.70 0.75 10.14
N ASP A 149 -22.34 0.37 11.37
CA ASP A 149 -22.52 1.18 12.59
C ASP A 149 -21.55 2.38 12.70
N GLY A 150 -20.69 2.63 11.70
CA GLY A 150 -19.86 3.84 11.58
C GLY A 150 -18.66 3.94 12.53
N ASP A 151 -18.69 3.38 13.74
CA ASP A 151 -17.59 3.55 14.70
C ASP A 151 -16.63 2.36 14.78
N LYS A 152 -16.98 1.24 14.14
CA LYS A 152 -16.21 0.00 14.19
C LYS A 152 -15.50 -0.25 12.88
N TRP A 153 -14.25 -0.67 12.99
CA TRP A 153 -13.39 -1.04 11.87
C TRP A 153 -12.96 -2.48 12.05
N TYR A 154 -12.82 -3.21 10.95
CA TYR A 154 -12.23 -4.54 10.94
C TYR A 154 -11.18 -4.63 9.82
N VAL A 155 -10.16 -5.45 10.04
CA VAL A 155 -9.16 -5.76 9.01
C VAL A 155 -9.80 -6.73 8.04
N ASP A 156 -9.93 -6.34 6.77
CA ASP A 156 -10.55 -7.18 5.73
C ASP A 156 -9.51 -7.87 4.85
N MET A 157 -8.30 -7.32 4.76
CA MET A 157 -7.17 -7.93 4.07
C MET A 157 -5.88 -7.76 4.87
N ARG A 158 -5.05 -8.79 4.87
CA ARG A 158 -3.70 -8.78 5.43
C ARG A 158 -2.71 -9.34 4.42
N ILE A 159 -1.53 -8.73 4.34
CA ILE A 159 -0.38 -9.25 3.63
C ILE A 159 0.78 -9.31 4.61
N THR A 160 1.30 -10.51 4.85
CA THR A 160 2.55 -10.70 5.58
C THR A 160 3.67 -10.85 4.56
N ALA A 161 4.70 -10.02 4.66
CA ALA A 161 5.84 -9.99 3.77
C ALA A 161 7.11 -10.40 4.50
N GLU A 162 7.88 -11.29 3.88
CA GLU A 162 9.19 -11.74 4.33
C GLU A 162 10.20 -11.50 3.20
N ARG A 163 11.44 -11.14 3.55
CA ARG A 163 12.47 -10.94 2.52
C ARG A 163 12.60 -12.21 1.69
N GLY A 164 12.47 -12.06 0.37
CA GLY A 164 12.84 -13.15 -0.53
C GLY A 164 14.34 -13.37 -0.43
N GLY A 165 14.76 -14.57 -0.04
CA GLY A 165 16.16 -14.98 -0.17
C GLY A 165 16.59 -14.83 -1.63
N GLU A 166 17.79 -14.28 -1.84
CA GLU A 166 18.44 -14.15 -3.14
C GLU A 166 18.61 -15.51 -3.84
#